data_AF-A0A8T5UBR9-F1
#
_entry.id   AF-A0A8T5UBR9-F1
#
_cell.length_a   1.000
_cell.length_b   1.000
_cell.length_c   1.000
_cell.angle_alpha   90.00
_cell.angle_beta   90.00
_cell.angle_gamma   90.00
#
_symmetry.space_group_name_H-M   'P 1'
#
loop_
_entity.id
_entity.type
_entity.pdbx_description
1 polymer ?
#
loop_
_entity_poly.entity_id
_entity_poly.type
_entity_poly.pdbx_seq_one_letter_code
_entity_poly.pdbx_strand_id
1 'polypeptide(L)' 'MNDKKDICEICGKDLVYALTPKEYKDLTCEFCGKIFNANTFCEDFHYICDSCHQRKAIKIFENVTETT' A
#
# COMPACT_ATOMS: atom_id res chain seq x y z
N MET A 1 -10.50 -2.96 21.46
CA MET A 1 -9.25 -2.51 20.82
C MET A 1 -9.28 -3.04 19.41
N ASN A 2 -9.23 -2.19 18.39
CA ASN A 2 -9.16 -2.63 17.00
C ASN A 2 -7.70 -2.54 16.56
N ASP A 3 -6.93 -3.59 16.80
CA ASP A 3 -5.57 -3.77 16.28
C ASP A 3 -5.63 -3.72 14.74
N LYS A 4 -5.52 -2.50 14.18
CA LYS A 4 -5.40 -2.31 12.73
C LYS A 4 -4.02 -2.83 12.35
N LYS A 5 -3.98 -4.11 11.97
CA LYS A 5 -2.84 -4.65 11.23
C LYS A 5 -2.85 -4.01 9.85
N ASP A 6 -1.79 -3.29 9.51
CA ASP A 6 -1.58 -2.85 8.15
C ASP A 6 -1.35 -4.08 7.27
N ILE A 7 -2.30 -4.34 6.38
CA ILE A 7 -2.26 -5.44 5.42
C ILE A 7 -1.99 -4.90 4.02
N CYS A 8 -1.39 -5.74 3.19
CA CYS A 8 -1.16 -5.45 1.79
C CYS A 8 -2.51 -5.25 1.07
N GLU A 9 -2.70 -4.09 0.43
CA GLU A 9 -3.89 -3.82 -0.39
C GLU A 9 -3.99 -4.68 -1.67
N ILE A 10 -2.94 -5.45 -2.00
CA ILE A 10 -2.89 -6.30 -3.19
C ILE A 10 -3.25 -7.75 -2.85
N CYS A 11 -2.62 -8.32 -1.82
CA CYS A 11 -2.80 -9.73 -1.46
C CYS A 11 -3.41 -9.98 -0.07
N GLY A 12 -3.62 -8.94 0.75
CA GLY A 12 -4.21 -9.04 2.09
C GLY A 12 -3.30 -9.63 3.18
N LYS A 13 -2.04 -9.95 2.86
CA LYS A 13 -1.03 -10.44 3.83
C LYS A 13 -0.50 -9.30 4.72
N ASP A 14 0.03 -9.64 5.90
CA ASP A 14 0.65 -8.68 6.81
C ASP A 14 1.82 -7.92 6.13
N LEU A 15 1.95 -6.63 6.44
CA LEU A 15 3.08 -5.81 5.98
C LEU A 15 4.29 -5.94 6.91
N VAL A 16 5.45 -6.03 6.30
CA VAL A 16 6.76 -5.98 6.96
C VAL A 16 7.26 -4.54 6.89
N TYR A 17 7.59 -3.99 8.06
CA TYR A 17 8.19 -2.66 8.20
C TYR A 17 9.67 -2.80 8.51
N ALA A 18 10.51 -2.43 7.55
CA ALA A 18 11.94 -2.31 7.72
C ALA A 18 12.26 -1.11 8.62
N LEU A 19 12.88 -1.38 9.77
CA LEU A 19 13.23 -0.34 10.75
C LEU A 19 14.59 0.31 10.45
N THR A 20 15.44 -0.37 9.68
CA THR A 20 16.75 0.14 9.31
C THR A 20 16.91 0.29 7.80
N PRO A 21 17.65 1.31 7.31
CA PRO A 21 17.85 1.53 5.87
C PRO A 21 18.58 0.37 5.16
N LYS A 22 19.23 -0.54 5.90
CA LYS A 22 19.86 -1.75 5.35
C LYS A 22 18.84 -2.82 4.97
N GLU A 23 17.64 -2.77 5.55
CA GLU A 23 16.54 -3.71 5.30
C GLU A 23 15.60 -3.20 4.20
N TYR A 24 15.81 -1.97 3.72
CA TYR A 24 15.01 -1.41 2.65
C TYR A 24 15.30 -2.19 1.36
N LYS A 25 14.26 -2.48 0.60
CA LYS A 25 14.35 -3.25 -0.63
C LYS A 25 13.94 -2.39 -1.81
N ASP A 26 14.67 -2.53 -2.90
CA ASP A 26 14.27 -1.95 -4.18
C ASP A 26 13.13 -2.79 -4.76
N LEU A 27 11.91 -2.23 -4.70
CA LEU A 27 10.70 -2.89 -5.16
C LEU A 27 10.06 -2.11 -6.30
N THR A 28 9.50 -2.86 -7.24
CA THR A 28 8.75 -2.29 -8.35
C THR A 28 7.33 -2.00 -7.90
N CYS A 29 6.86 -0.78 -8.15
CA CYS A 29 5.47 -0.44 -7.89
C CYS A 29 4.55 -1.19 -8.87
N GLU A 30 3.61 -1.97 -8.35
CA GLU A 30 2.67 -2.77 -9.15
C GLU A 30 1.76 -1.93 -10.07
N PHE A 31 1.62 -0.63 -9.78
CA PHE A 31 0.75 0.27 -10.54
C PHE A 31 1.48 1.08 -11.62
N CYS A 32 2.73 1.50 -11.37
CA CYS A 32 3.46 2.35 -12.31
C CYS A 32 4.73 1.71 -12.88
N GLY A 33 5.14 0.53 -12.41
CA GLY A 33 6.32 -0.19 -12.89
C GLY A 33 7.65 0.47 -12.56
N LYS A 34 7.68 1.55 -11.77
CA LYS A 34 8.91 2.20 -11.32
C LYS A 34 9.47 1.53 -10.08
N ILE A 35 10.79 1.51 -9.97
CA ILE A 35 11.51 0.94 -8.82
C ILE A 35 11.68 2.02 -7.75
N PHE A 36 11.40 1.67 -6.50
CA PHE A 36 11.59 2.53 -5.34
C PHE A 36 12.24 1.77 -4.20
N ASN A 37 13.00 2.49 -3.38
CA ASN A 37 13.55 1.93 -2.16
C ASN A 37 12.46 1.92 -1.08
N ALA A 38 11.82 0.77 -0.91
CA ALA A 38 10.67 0.58 -0.06
C ALA A 38 11.09 0.07 1.31
N ASN A 39 10.59 0.73 2.35
CA ASN A 39 10.73 0.27 3.73
C ASN A 39 9.54 -0.57 4.21
N THR A 40 8.46 -0.63 3.43
CA THR A 40 7.23 -1.33 3.79
C THR A 40 6.79 -2.18 2.62
N PHE A 41 6.66 -3.48 2.83
CA PHE A 41 6.28 -4.45 1.80
C PHE A 41 5.69 -5.71 2.44
N CYS A 42 4.88 -6.46 1.71
CA CYS A 42 4.37 -7.74 2.22
C CYS A 42 5.37 -8.89 1.97
N GLU A 43 5.09 -10.07 2.51
CA GLU A 43 5.90 -11.29 2.28
C GLU A 43 6.03 -11.69 0.80
N ASP A 44 5.12 -11.21 -0.06
CA ASP A 44 5.12 -11.37 -1.52
C ASP A 44 5.81 -10.22 -2.27
N PHE A 45 6.44 -9.29 -1.56
CA PHE A 45 7.15 -8.13 -2.12
C PHE A 45 6.28 -7.18 -2.94
N HIS A 46 4.96 -7.17 -2.70
CA HIS A 46 4.08 -6.15 -3.28
C HIS A 46 4.38 -4.78 -2.69
N TYR A 47 4.50 -3.79 -3.57
CA TYR A 47 4.74 -2.41 -3.22
C TYR A 47 3.89 -1.46 -4.08
N ILE A 48 3.38 -0.40 -3.45
CA ILE A 48 2.65 0.68 -4.10
C ILE A 48 3.36 1.97 -3.73
N CYS A 49 3.87 2.70 -4.73
CA CYS A 49 4.50 3.99 -4.46
C CYS A 49 3.47 5.01 -3.97
N ASP A 50 3.93 5.97 -3.18
CA ASP A 50 3.09 7.00 -2.55
C ASP A 50 2.22 7.76 -3.58
N SER A 51 2.77 8.05 -4.77
CA SER A 51 2.02 8.66 -5.87
C SER A 51 0.86 7.81 -6.40
N CYS A 52 0.97 6.48 -6.35
CA CYS A 52 -0.09 5.54 -6.75
C CYS A 52 -1.05 5.27 -5.59
N HIS A 53 -0.55 5.20 -4.36
CA HIS A 53 -1.32 4.98 -3.14
C HIS A 53 -2.31 6.13 -2.89
N GLN A 54 -1.84 7.38 -3.00
CA GLN A 54 -2.69 8.57 -2.85
C GLN A 54 -3.84 8.65 -3.88
N ARG A 55 -3.68 8.09 -5.09
CA ARG A 55 -4.72 8.09 -6.12
C ARG A 55 -5.89 7.16 -5.81
N LYS A 56 -5.68 6.11 -5.01
CA LYS A 56 -6.74 5.15 -4.65
C LYS A 56 -7.67 5.63 -3.55
N ALA A 57 -7.21 6.55 -2.69
CA ALA A 57 -7.98 7.06 -1.54
C ALA A 57 -9.24 7.88 -1.91
N ILE A 58 -9.46 8.16 -3.20
CA ILE A 58 -10.54 9.04 -3.69
C ILE A 58 -11.82 8.25 -4.08
N LYS A 59 -11.85 6.90 -3.99
CA LYS A 59 -13.00 6.11 -4.45
C LYS A 59 -14.09 5.78 -3.41
N ILE A 60 -14.12 6.42 -2.24
CA ILE A 60 -15.08 6.05 -1.16
C ILE A 60 -16.31 6.99 -1.04
N PHE A 61 -16.39 8.12 -1.77
CA PHE A 61 -17.52 9.05 -1.61
C PHE A 61 -18.31 9.39 -2.89
N GLU A 62 -18.45 8.47 -3.84
CA GLU A 62 -19.37 8.65 -4.97
C GLU A 62 -20.51 7.61 -4.98
N ASN A 63 -21.19 7.38 -3.84
CA ASN A 63 -22.45 6.64 -3.81
C ASN A 63 -23.33 6.89 -2.57
N VAL A 64 -23.29 8.08 -1.95
CA VAL A 64 -24.29 8.45 -0.94
C VAL A 64 -24.65 9.93 -1.04
N THR A 65 -25.31 10.37 -2.11
CA THR A 65 -26.31 11.47 -2.07
C THR A 65 -27.12 11.53 -3.37
N GLU A 66 -27.82 10.46 -3.76
CA GLU A 66 -29.00 10.64 -4.61
C GLU A 66 -30.13 9.71 -4.12
N THR A 67 -31.31 10.32 -3.92
CA THR A 67 -32.63 9.73 -3.68
C THR A 67 -32.94 9.07 -2.33
N THR A 68 -33.43 9.86 -1.37
CA THR A 68 -34.88 9.97 -1.04
C THR A 68 -35.09 10.95 0.11
#